data_AF-F1LII1-F1
#
_entry.id   AF-F1LII1-F1
#
_cell.length_a   1.000
_cell.length_b   1.000
_cell.length_c   1.000
_cell.angle_alpha   90.00
_cell.angle_beta   90.00
_cell.angle_gamma   90.00
#
_symmetry.space_group_name_H-M   'P 1'
#
loop_
_entity.id
_entity.type
_entity.pdbx_description
1 polymer ?
#
loop_
_entity_poly.entity_id
_entity_poly.type
_entity_poly.pdbx_seq_one_letter_code
_entity_poly.pdbx_strand_id
1 'polypeptide(L)' 'MCFSIDSPDSLENIPEKWTPEVRHFCPNVPIILVGNKKDLRNDPQTVRELAKMKQEPVRPEQGRV' A
#
# COMPACT_ATOMS: atom_id res chain seq x y z
N MET A 1 -9.86 2.88 1.93
CA MET A 1 -8.51 3.39 1.59
C MET A 1 -7.72 2.27 0.95
N CYS A 2 -6.91 2.55 -0.07
CA CYS A 2 -6.23 1.51 -0.82
C CYS A 2 -4.76 1.83 -1.06
N PHE A 3 -3.97 0.77 -1.21
CA PHE A 3 -2.58 0.80 -1.66
C PHE A 3 -2.39 -0.26 -2.75
N SER A 4 -1.30 -0.17 -3.49
CA SER A 4 -0.97 -1.11 -4.56
C SER A 4 0.21 -1.99 -4.16
N ILE A 5 0.11 -3.30 -4.41
CA ILE A 5 1.17 -4.25 -4.01
C ILE A 5 2.47 -4.03 -4.78
N ASP A 6 2.40 -3.52 -6.01
CA ASP A 6 3.54 -3.15 -6.84
C ASP A 6 4.10 -1.74 -6.55
N SER A 7 3.61 -1.05 -5.52
CA SER A 7 4.06 0.30 -5.14
C SER A 7 4.14 0.44 -3.62
N PRO A 8 5.30 0.12 -3.02
CA PRO A 8 5.50 0.23 -1.57
C PRO A 8 5.20 1.61 -1.01
N ASP A 9 5.60 2.67 -1.71
CA ASP A 9 5.34 4.06 -1.36
C ASP A 9 3.83 4.33 -1.18
N SER A 10 2.97 3.67 -1.96
CA SER A 10 1.52 3.85 -1.83
C SER A 10 0.98 3.38 -0.47
N LEU A 11 1.62 2.38 0.15
CA LEU A 11 1.31 1.94 1.52
C LEU A 11 1.90 2.91 2.55
N GLU A 12 3.13 3.40 2.36
CA GLU A 12 3.78 4.37 3.27
C GLU A 12 2.99 5.69 3.35
N ASN A 13 2.41 6.13 2.23
CA ASN A 13 1.58 7.33 2.19
C ASN A 13 0.27 7.21 3.01
N ILE A 14 -0.18 5.99 3.34
CA ILE A 14 -1.43 5.76 4.08
C ILE A 14 -1.40 6.39 5.48
N PRO A 15 -0.48 6.03 6.39
CA PRO A 15 -0.41 6.66 7.71
C PRO A 15 0.09 8.11 7.64
N GLU A 16 0.94 8.47 6.68
CA GLU A 16 1.58 9.79 6.64
C GLU A 16 0.70 10.90 6.06
N LYS A 17 -0.13 10.58 5.06
CA LYS A 17 -0.90 11.59 4.31
C LYS A 17 -2.39 11.31 4.38
N TRP A 18 -2.79 10.11 3.95
CA TRP A 18 -4.20 9.82 3.70
C TRP A 18 -5.00 9.63 4.99
N THR A 19 -4.42 9.00 6.01
CA THR A 19 -5.11 8.79 7.30
C THR A 19 -5.37 10.11 8.02
N PRO A 20 -4.38 11.03 8.18
CA PRO A 20 -4.63 12.36 8.75
C PRO A 20 -5.69 13.14 7.99
N GLU A 21 -5.64 13.15 6.66
CA GLU A 21 -6.60 13.86 5.81
C GLU A 21 -8.04 13.34 6.01
N VAL A 22 -8.23 12.02 5.93
CA VAL A 22 -9.56 11.42 6.13
C VAL A 22 -10.06 11.64 7.56
N ARG A 23 -9.18 11.57 8.57
CA ARG A 23 -9.58 11.83 9.96
C ARG A 23 -9.94 13.30 10.20
N HIS A 24 -9.36 14.23 9.46
CA HIS A 24 -9.72 15.64 9.53
C HIS A 24 -11.15 15.90 9.01
N PHE A 25 -11.51 15.33 7.86
CA PHE A 25 -12.83 15.54 7.24
C PHE A 25 -13.91 14.57 7.74
N CYS A 26 -13.52 13.36 8.16
CA CYS A 26 -14.41 12.25 8.53
C CYS A 26 -13.92 11.55 9.82
N PRO A 27 -13.93 12.23 10.98
CA PRO A 27 -13.25 11.74 12.20
C PRO A 27 -13.76 10.39 12.71
N ASN A 28 -15.07 10.13 12.60
CA ASN A 28 -15.73 8.95 13.18
C ASN A 28 -16.03 7.84 12.16
N VAL A 29 -15.64 8.01 10.90
CA VAL A 29 -15.92 7.01 9.86
C VAL A 29 -14.89 5.89 9.96
N PRO A 30 -15.31 4.61 10.03
CA PRO A 30 -14.39 3.48 9.97
C PRO A 30 -13.61 3.45 8.66
N ILE A 31 -12.31 3.20 8.75
CA ILE A 31 -11.42 3.12 7.57
C ILE A 31 -11.09 1.65 7.33
N ILE A 32 -11.42 1.15 6.14
CA ILE A 32 -10.97 -0.17 5.67
C ILE A 32 -9.77 0.04 4.76
N LEU A 33 -8.68 -0.69 5.02
CA LEU A 33 -7.50 -0.73 4.18
C LEU A 33 -7.59 -1.88 3.18
N VAL A 34 -7.33 -1.61 1.90
CA VAL A 34 -7.45 -2.57 0.80
C VAL A 34 -6.15 -2.60 -0.02
N GLY A 35 -5.50 -3.75 -0.08
CA GLY A 35 -4.35 -3.98 -0.96
C GLY A 35 -4.78 -4.43 -2.36
N ASN A 36 -4.51 -3.62 -3.37
CA ASN A 36 -4.84 -3.87 -4.77
C ASN A 36 -3.69 -4.56 -5.52
N LYS A 37 -3.99 -5.08 -6.72
CA LYS A 37 -3.04 -5.76 -7.63
C LYS A 37 -2.33 -6.96 -6.98
N LYS A 38 -3.11 -7.82 -6.30
CA LYS A 38 -2.62 -9.01 -5.58
C LYS A 38 -1.81 -9.95 -6.46
N ASP A 39 -2.21 -10.08 -7.71
CA ASP A 39 -1.55 -10.86 -8.76
C ASP A 39 -0.08 -10.48 -8.94
N LEU A 40 0.28 -9.20 -8.78
CA LEU A 40 1.65 -8.71 -9.01
C LEU A 40 2.64 -9.06 -7.89
N ARG A 41 2.19 -9.58 -6.75
CA ARG A 41 3.10 -9.93 -5.63
C ARG A 41 4.20 -10.90 -6.04
N ASN A 42 3.84 -11.85 -6.90
CA ASN A 42 4.73 -12.90 -7.37
C ASN A 42 5.06 -12.76 -8.86
N ASP A 43 4.66 -11.65 -9.50
CA ASP A 43 4.93 -11.42 -10.91
C ASP A 43 6.44 -11.15 -11.12
N PRO A 44 7.14 -11.98 -11.92
CA PRO A 44 8.60 -11.84 -12.08
C PRO A 44 9.02 -10.51 -12.68
N GLN A 45 8.19 -9.90 -13.52
CA GLN A 45 8.50 -8.60 -14.11
C GLN A 45 8.37 -7.51 -13.05
N THR A 46 7.27 -7.45 -12.29
CA THR A 46 7.10 -6.51 -11.18
C THR A 46 8.24 -6.63 -10.16
N VAL A 47 8.60 -7.85 -9.74
CA VAL A 47 9.69 -8.07 -8.78
C VAL A 47 11.02 -7.51 -9.31
N ARG A 48 11.33 -7.75 -10.59
CA ARG A 48 12.56 -7.23 -11.21
C ARG A 48 12.57 -5.70 -11.30
N GLU A 49 11.46 -5.09 -11.66
CA GLU A 49 11.36 -3.62 -11.76
C GLU A 49 11.53 -2.96 -10.38
N LEU A 50 10.87 -3.49 -9.35
CA LEU A 50 11.03 -3.00 -7.98
C LEU A 50 12.47 -3.19 -7.47
N ALA A 51 13.11 -4.32 -7.79
CA ALA A 51 14.49 -4.57 -7.40
C ALA A 51 15.48 -3.54 -7.98
N LYS A 52 15.23 -2.99 -9.19
CA LYS A 52 16.05 -1.89 -9.75
C LYS A 52 16.02 -0.64 -8.87
N MET A 53 14.91 -0.44 -8.15
CA MET A 53 14.71 0.66 -7.21
C MET A 53 15.02 0.26 -5.76
N LYS A 54 15.61 -0.92 -5.53
CA LYS A 54 15.86 -1.52 -4.20
C LYS A 54 14.60 -1.69 -3.35
N GLN A 55 13.48 -1.95 -4.02
CA GLN A 55 12.18 -2.18 -3.40
C GLN A 55 11.73 -3.63 -3.63
N GLU A 56 10.70 -4.04 -2.89
CA GLU A 56 10.03 -5.32 -3.03
C GLU A 56 8.50 -5.12 -2.99
N PRO A 57 7.71 -6.02 -3.62
CA PRO A 57 6.26 -5.93 -3.53
C PRO A 57 5.77 -5.99 -2.08
N VAL A 58 4.67 -5.28 -1.79
CA VAL A 58 4.13 -5.22 -0.42
C VAL A 58 3.70 -6.62 0.06
N ARG A 59 4.28 -7.03 1.18
CA ARG A 59 3.99 -8.30 1.84
C ARG A 59 2.63 -8.28 2.52
N PRO A 60 1.95 -9.42 2.64
CA PRO A 60 0.67 -9.50 3.36
C PRO A 60 0.76 -9.00 4.81
N GLU A 61 1.89 -9.23 5.48
CA GLU A 61 2.08 -8.80 6.87
C GLU A 61 2.17 -7.28 7.01
N GLN A 62 2.73 -6.58 6.02
CA GLN A 62 2.88 -5.12 6.03
C GLN A 62 1.53 -4.38 5.92
N GLY A 63 0.53 -5.00 5.30
CA GLY A 63 -0.82 -4.45 5.19
C GLY A 63 -1.72 -4.73 6.41
N ARG A 64 -1.19 -5.35 7.46
CA ARG A 64 -1.90 -5.58 8.73
C ARG A 64 -1.58 -4.42 9.67
N VAL A 65 -2.48 -3.45 9.69
CA VAL A 65 -2.54 -2.38 10.72
C VAL A 65 -3.31 -2.85 11.95
#